data_AF-A0A1V5L0G3-F1
#
_entry.id   AF-A0A1V5L0G3-F1
#
_cell.length_a   1.000
_cell.length_b   1.000
_cell.length_c   1.000
_cell.angle_alpha   90.00
_cell.angle_beta   90.00
_cell.angle_gamma   90.00
#
_symmetry.space_group_name_H-M   'P 1'
#
loop_
_entity.id
_entity.type
_entity.pdbx_description
1 polymer ?
#
loop_
_entity_poly.entity_id
_entity_poly.type
_entity_poly.pdbx_seq_one_letter_code
_entity_poly.pdbx_strand_id
1 'polypeptide(L)'
;MLEATGIEQPSMVNGVAQKPIEGVSMAYTFDNPKAPSTRHTQYFEVFSHRAIYHDGWLACTTPPYGGPWVDQTRIERVDVIDGYQWELYHVDNDFSEADNLAGTYPDRLHDLQLLFYAEAAKYNVLPLDDSGTERMAPGIRPSLTAGRTEFVYTGPVKRIHEGSAPDIKNKSFSISADVVLPKGNEQGVLVTQGGLSGGFALVFEKGKPVFYYNMANVAHYSVAAGQALKPGKHTIVLDFLYDGGGIGKGGTGTLSVDGTQVAQGRIGNTVPFRFSIDETFDVGEDTGTPVDLSYDVPFKFTGTIDKLVIKYLSGTKLSAVDQQKVNAVEAEIKAD
;
A
#
# COMPACT_ATOMS: atom_id res chain seq x y z
N MET A 1 -11.66 -3.73 -26.09
CA MET A 1 -13.05 -3.65 -25.60
C MET A 1 -13.85 -2.60 -26.35
N LEU A 2 -13.57 -1.29 -26.20
CA LEU A 2 -14.35 -0.20 -26.82
C LEU A 2 -14.73 -0.44 -28.30
N GLU A 3 -13.73 -0.66 -29.17
CA GLU A 3 -13.97 -0.98 -30.60
C GLU A 3 -14.87 -2.21 -30.81
N ALA A 4 -14.57 -3.31 -30.13
CA ALA A 4 -15.35 -4.56 -30.21
C ALA A 4 -16.81 -4.39 -29.72
N THR A 5 -17.08 -3.37 -28.91
CA THR A 5 -18.43 -3.00 -28.46
C THR A 5 -19.07 -1.87 -29.28
N GLY A 6 -18.37 -1.30 -30.27
CA GLY A 6 -18.83 -0.14 -31.04
C GLY A 6 -18.97 1.15 -30.22
N ILE A 7 -18.22 1.28 -29.12
CA ILE A 7 -18.26 2.43 -28.21
C ILE A 7 -17.03 3.30 -28.47
N GLU A 8 -17.23 4.60 -28.73
CA GLU A 8 -16.14 5.57 -28.87
C GLU A 8 -15.53 5.94 -27.50
N GLN A 9 -14.27 6.37 -27.50
CA GLN A 9 -13.65 6.88 -26.28
C GLN A 9 -14.33 8.19 -25.83
N PRO A 10 -14.84 8.29 -24.58
CA PRO A 10 -15.41 9.53 -24.07
C PRO A 10 -14.31 10.57 -23.84
N SER A 11 -14.50 11.79 -24.33
CA SER A 11 -13.59 12.92 -24.07
C SER A 11 -13.71 13.47 -22.64
N MET A 12 -14.83 13.21 -21.95
CA MET A 12 -15.12 13.67 -20.60
C MET A 12 -16.03 12.69 -19.85
N VAL A 13 -15.76 12.47 -18.57
CA VAL A 13 -16.61 11.67 -17.66
C VAL A 13 -16.82 12.45 -16.37
N ASN A 14 -18.08 12.65 -15.95
CA ASN A 14 -18.46 13.39 -14.73
C ASN A 14 -17.79 14.78 -14.57
N GLY A 15 -17.57 15.50 -15.69
CA GLY A 15 -16.90 16.81 -15.70
C GLY A 15 -15.37 16.76 -15.78
N VAL A 16 -14.76 15.57 -15.75
CA VAL A 16 -13.31 15.37 -15.85
C VAL A 16 -12.92 14.99 -17.28
N ALA A 17 -12.09 15.80 -17.92
CA ALA A 17 -11.53 15.49 -19.24
C ALA A 17 -10.64 14.23 -19.17
N GLN A 18 -10.74 13.37 -20.18
CA GLN A 18 -9.99 12.10 -20.24
C GLN A 18 -8.74 12.23 -21.10
N LYS A 19 -7.64 11.56 -20.71
CA LYS A 19 -6.47 11.37 -21.57
C LYS A 19 -6.82 10.42 -22.73
N PRO A 20 -6.19 10.54 -23.92
CA PRO A 20 -6.28 9.53 -24.98
C PRO A 20 -5.92 8.12 -24.50
N ILE A 21 -6.34 7.08 -25.23
CA ILE A 21 -5.91 5.69 -25.00
C ILE A 21 -4.53 5.45 -25.65
N GLU A 22 -3.62 4.74 -24.97
CA GLU A 22 -2.16 4.87 -25.17
C GLU A 22 -1.36 3.65 -25.71
N GLY A 23 -1.84 2.49 -26.19
CA GLY A 23 -3.18 1.90 -26.32
C GLY A 23 -3.62 1.66 -27.77
N VAL A 24 -3.19 0.55 -28.39
CA VAL A 24 -3.76 0.08 -29.68
C VAL A 24 -4.78 -1.03 -29.46
N SER A 25 -5.81 -1.08 -30.31
CA SER A 25 -6.81 -2.15 -30.26
C SER A 25 -6.28 -3.46 -30.85
N MET A 26 -6.73 -4.57 -30.30
CA MET A 26 -6.40 -5.93 -30.76
C MET A 26 -7.53 -6.57 -31.58
N ALA A 27 -8.58 -5.84 -31.96
CA ALA A 27 -9.72 -6.41 -32.70
C ALA A 27 -9.31 -7.11 -34.01
N TYR A 28 -8.23 -6.64 -34.65
CA TYR A 28 -7.63 -7.24 -35.86
C TYR A 28 -7.20 -8.71 -35.69
N THR A 29 -7.02 -9.21 -34.46
CA THR A 29 -6.64 -10.61 -34.21
C THR A 29 -7.82 -11.58 -34.21
N PHE A 30 -9.05 -11.09 -34.05
CA PHE A 30 -10.23 -11.94 -33.83
C PHE A 30 -10.55 -12.82 -35.05
N ASP A 31 -10.41 -12.28 -36.26
CA ASP A 31 -10.63 -12.99 -37.52
C ASP A 31 -9.32 -13.48 -38.18
N ASN A 32 -8.16 -13.13 -37.61
CA ASN A 32 -6.85 -13.48 -38.15
C ASN A 32 -5.83 -13.83 -37.05
N PRO A 33 -5.66 -15.12 -36.70
CA PRO A 33 -4.71 -15.56 -35.67
C PRO A 33 -3.23 -15.46 -36.08
N LYS A 34 -2.94 -15.00 -37.31
CA LYS A 34 -1.58 -14.74 -37.82
C LYS A 34 -1.38 -13.27 -38.19
N ALA A 35 -2.25 -12.38 -37.75
CA ALA A 35 -2.06 -10.95 -37.98
C ALA A 35 -0.77 -10.48 -37.26
N PRO A 36 0.09 -9.68 -37.92
CA PRO A 36 1.24 -9.08 -37.26
C PRO A 36 0.77 -8.11 -36.16
N SER A 37 1.60 -7.91 -35.14
CA SER A 37 1.33 -6.90 -34.11
C SER A 37 1.21 -5.52 -34.74
N THR A 38 0.12 -4.80 -34.44
CA THR A 38 0.01 -3.35 -34.70
C THR A 38 0.69 -2.50 -33.63
N ARG A 39 1.18 -3.14 -32.56
CA ARG A 39 1.97 -2.51 -31.51
C ARG A 39 3.46 -2.72 -31.79
N HIS A 40 4.07 -1.67 -32.33
CA HIS A 40 5.49 -1.61 -32.63
C HIS A 40 6.33 -1.23 -31.40
N THR A 41 5.84 -0.28 -30.58
CA THR A 41 6.57 0.25 -29.42
C THR A 41 5.80 0.02 -28.12
N GLN A 42 6.52 -0.31 -27.04
CA GLN A 42 6.08 -0.03 -25.68
C GLN A 42 7.24 0.32 -24.75
N TYR A 43 7.13 1.47 -24.07
CA TYR A 43 7.94 1.78 -22.89
C TYR A 43 7.36 1.13 -21.61
N PHE A 44 8.23 0.90 -20.63
CA PHE A 44 7.90 0.52 -19.27
C PHE A 44 8.77 1.34 -18.31
N GLU A 45 8.18 1.84 -17.23
CA GLU A 45 8.89 2.41 -16.09
C GLU A 45 8.17 1.98 -14.81
N VAL A 46 8.92 1.43 -13.86
CA VAL A 46 8.45 1.17 -12.48
C VAL A 46 9.64 1.35 -11.53
N PHE A 47 9.57 2.31 -10.60
CA PHE A 47 10.67 2.67 -9.68
C PHE A 47 12.00 2.98 -10.42
N SER A 48 11.90 3.70 -11.53
CA SER A 48 13.01 4.05 -12.45
C SER A 48 13.72 2.85 -13.11
N HIS A 49 13.21 1.63 -12.93
CA HIS A 49 13.56 0.50 -13.78
C HIS A 49 12.89 0.71 -15.13
N ARG A 50 13.70 0.88 -16.17
CA ARG A 50 13.26 1.26 -17.52
C ARG A 50 13.32 0.07 -18.45
N ALA A 51 12.34 -0.04 -19.34
CA ALA A 51 12.45 -0.87 -20.53
C ALA A 51 11.75 -0.21 -21.72
N ILE A 52 12.17 -0.58 -22.93
CA ILE A 52 11.59 -0.15 -24.19
C ILE A 52 11.65 -1.33 -25.17
N TYR A 53 10.47 -1.81 -25.54
CA TYR A 53 10.30 -2.72 -26.66
C TYR A 53 10.09 -1.91 -27.95
N HIS A 54 10.79 -2.29 -29.01
CA HIS A 54 10.55 -1.82 -30.36
C HIS A 54 10.87 -2.91 -31.40
N ASP A 55 9.84 -3.39 -32.12
CA ASP A 55 9.95 -4.33 -33.24
C ASP A 55 10.96 -5.48 -33.04
N GLY A 56 10.69 -6.34 -32.05
CA GLY A 56 11.49 -7.52 -31.71
C GLY A 56 12.72 -7.23 -30.84
N TRP A 57 13.10 -5.97 -30.67
CA TRP A 57 14.18 -5.56 -29.76
C TRP A 57 13.65 -5.05 -28.43
N LEU A 58 14.37 -5.34 -27.36
CA LEU A 58 14.11 -4.81 -26.03
C LEU A 58 15.41 -4.27 -25.44
N ALA A 59 15.41 -3.00 -25.04
CA ALA A 59 16.46 -2.44 -24.18
C ALA A 59 15.87 -2.21 -22.79
N CYS A 60 16.59 -2.57 -21.74
CA CYS A 60 16.15 -2.37 -20.37
C CYS A 60 17.32 -2.08 -19.43
N THR A 61 17.02 -1.62 -18.22
CA THR A 61 18.03 -1.38 -17.18
C THR A 61 18.07 -2.51 -16.16
N THR A 62 19.26 -3.07 -15.91
CA THR A 62 19.49 -3.95 -14.76
C THR A 62 19.20 -3.17 -13.47
N PRO A 63 18.42 -3.71 -12.51
CA PRO A 63 18.21 -3.08 -11.21
C PRO A 63 19.54 -2.86 -10.47
N PRO A 64 20.00 -1.60 -10.24
CA PRO A 64 21.28 -1.34 -9.55
C PRO A 64 21.24 -1.76 -8.07
N TYR A 65 20.04 -1.99 -7.54
CA TYR A 65 19.75 -2.23 -6.14
C TYR A 65 19.41 -3.71 -5.84
N GLY A 66 19.68 -4.60 -6.80
CA GLY A 66 19.36 -6.02 -6.72
C GLY A 66 17.85 -6.30 -6.80
N GLY A 67 17.46 -7.52 -6.42
CA GLY A 67 16.06 -7.94 -6.43
C GLY A 67 15.23 -7.42 -5.24
N PRO A 68 13.90 -7.54 -5.27
CA PRO A 68 12.99 -7.06 -4.22
C PRO A 68 13.17 -7.71 -2.84
N TRP A 69 14.02 -8.74 -2.73
CA TRP A 69 14.43 -9.38 -1.47
C TRP A 69 15.62 -8.70 -0.78
N VAL A 70 16.25 -7.70 -1.41
CA VAL A 70 17.33 -6.90 -0.81
C VAL A 70 16.74 -5.75 0.02
N ASP A 71 17.33 -5.49 1.20
CA ASP A 71 16.94 -4.38 2.08
C ASP A 71 17.25 -3.03 1.43
N GLN A 72 16.25 -2.49 0.72
CA GLN A 72 16.29 -1.19 0.03
C GLN A 72 16.69 -0.02 0.94
N THR A 73 16.56 -0.14 2.28
CA THR A 73 16.91 0.93 3.23
C THR A 73 18.42 1.07 3.48
N ARG A 74 19.24 0.18 2.91
CA ARG A 74 20.69 0.09 3.13
C ARG A 74 21.53 0.24 1.88
N ILE A 75 20.92 0.62 0.77
CA ILE A 75 21.56 0.65 -0.54
C ILE A 75 22.10 2.05 -0.82
N GLU A 76 23.33 2.11 -1.32
CA GLU A 76 23.91 3.35 -1.83
C GLU A 76 23.26 3.68 -3.17
N ARG A 77 22.58 4.83 -3.24
CA ARG A 77 21.88 5.29 -4.44
C ARG A 77 22.89 5.64 -5.53
N VAL A 78 22.59 5.25 -6.76
CA VAL A 78 23.33 5.67 -7.97
C VAL A 78 22.56 6.78 -8.67
N ASP A 79 23.18 7.46 -9.63
CA ASP A 79 22.47 8.44 -10.46
C ASP A 79 21.35 7.74 -11.25
N VAL A 80 20.13 8.31 -11.21
CA VAL A 80 18.95 7.68 -11.83
C VAL A 80 19.01 7.71 -13.36
N ILE A 81 19.74 8.62 -13.98
CA ILE A 81 19.88 8.72 -15.43
C ILE A 81 21.01 7.80 -15.90
N ASP A 82 22.22 8.03 -15.38
CA ASP A 82 23.50 7.48 -15.87
C ASP A 82 24.04 6.29 -15.05
N GLY A 83 23.57 6.09 -13.83
CA GLY A 83 24.07 5.06 -12.90
C GLY A 83 23.51 3.65 -13.12
N TYR A 84 22.50 3.50 -13.98
CA TYR A 84 21.84 2.22 -14.26
C TYR A 84 22.48 1.56 -15.48
N GLN A 85 22.93 0.32 -15.34
CA GLN A 85 23.43 -0.46 -16.47
C GLN A 85 22.26 -0.78 -17.43
N TRP A 86 22.45 -0.48 -18.72
CA TRP A 86 21.55 -0.88 -19.78
C TRP A 86 21.99 -2.20 -20.43
N GLU A 87 20.99 -3.01 -20.80
CA GLU A 87 21.11 -4.29 -21.47
C GLU A 87 20.24 -4.28 -22.75
N LEU A 88 20.56 -5.13 -23.72
CA LEU A 88 19.88 -5.19 -25.02
C LEU A 88 19.60 -6.64 -25.41
N TYR A 89 18.38 -6.93 -25.82
CA TYR A 89 17.92 -8.26 -26.21
C TYR A 89 17.14 -8.23 -27.52
N HIS A 90 17.07 -9.37 -28.21
CA HIS A 90 16.22 -9.57 -29.38
C HIS A 90 15.17 -10.64 -29.08
N VAL A 91 14.08 -10.21 -28.44
CA VAL A 91 13.07 -11.09 -27.82
C VAL A 91 12.30 -11.97 -28.81
N ASP A 92 12.31 -11.63 -30.10
CA ASP A 92 11.80 -12.49 -31.19
C ASP A 92 12.62 -13.79 -31.36
N ASN A 93 13.90 -13.78 -30.96
CA ASN A 93 14.79 -14.94 -31.00
C ASN A 93 15.14 -15.48 -29.60
N ASP A 94 15.19 -14.61 -28.59
CA ASP A 94 15.44 -14.94 -27.18
C ASP A 94 14.35 -14.32 -26.29
N PHE A 95 13.22 -15.00 -26.19
CA PHE A 95 12.10 -14.60 -25.33
C PHE A 95 12.46 -14.55 -23.83
N SER A 96 13.63 -15.04 -23.44
CA SER A 96 14.05 -15.19 -22.04
C SER A 96 15.02 -14.11 -21.55
N GLU A 97 15.45 -13.21 -22.43
CA GLU A 97 16.38 -12.11 -22.11
C GLU A 97 17.68 -12.65 -21.48
N ALA A 98 18.20 -13.76 -22.01
CA ALA A 98 19.37 -14.46 -21.51
C ALA A 98 20.67 -13.95 -22.13
N ASP A 99 20.68 -13.67 -23.43
CA ASP A 99 21.88 -13.22 -24.16
C ASP A 99 21.89 -11.69 -24.30
N ASN A 100 22.60 -10.99 -23.40
CA ASN A 100 22.76 -9.53 -23.48
C ASN A 100 23.67 -9.13 -24.66
N LEU A 101 23.08 -8.47 -25.66
CA LEU A 101 23.68 -8.04 -26.92
C LEU A 101 24.21 -6.59 -26.89
N ALA A 102 24.19 -5.89 -25.75
CA ALA A 102 24.55 -4.46 -25.66
C ALA A 102 25.97 -4.16 -26.20
N GLY A 103 26.93 -5.03 -25.90
CA GLY A 103 28.30 -4.93 -26.42
C GLY A 103 28.46 -5.32 -27.90
N THR A 104 27.47 -5.99 -28.49
CA THR A 104 27.46 -6.42 -29.91
C THR A 104 26.78 -5.41 -30.82
N TYR A 105 25.70 -4.76 -30.35
CA TYR A 105 24.96 -3.75 -31.11
C TYR A 105 24.80 -2.43 -30.32
N PRO A 106 25.91 -1.73 -29.98
CA PRO A 106 25.87 -0.53 -29.16
C PRO A 106 25.03 0.60 -29.77
N ASP A 107 25.09 0.79 -31.10
CA ASP A 107 24.28 1.80 -31.80
C ASP A 107 22.78 1.52 -31.64
N ARG A 108 22.38 0.24 -31.69
CA ARG A 108 20.97 -0.16 -31.51
C ARG A 108 20.50 0.04 -30.07
N LEU A 109 21.36 -0.19 -29.09
CA LEU A 109 21.05 0.16 -27.71
C LEU A 109 20.85 1.67 -27.57
N HIS A 110 21.70 2.48 -28.19
CA HIS A 110 21.59 3.94 -28.16
C HIS A 110 20.29 4.45 -28.80
N ASP A 111 19.92 3.94 -29.98
CA ASP A 111 18.65 4.26 -30.64
C ASP A 111 17.44 3.98 -29.72
N LEU A 112 17.46 2.84 -29.01
CA LEU A 112 16.39 2.46 -28.09
C LEU A 112 16.39 3.30 -26.81
N GLN A 113 17.55 3.66 -26.26
CA GLN A 113 17.65 4.60 -25.13
C GLN A 113 17.01 5.95 -25.48
N LEU A 114 17.29 6.48 -26.68
CA LEU A 114 16.67 7.71 -27.16
C LEU A 114 15.15 7.56 -27.36
N LEU A 115 14.70 6.43 -27.91
CA LEU A 115 13.27 6.12 -28.06
C LEU A 115 12.55 6.01 -26.71
N PHE A 116 13.19 5.42 -25.69
CA PHE A 116 12.67 5.39 -24.34
C PHE A 116 12.40 6.81 -23.82
N TYR A 117 13.38 7.71 -23.91
CA TYR A 117 13.20 9.09 -23.43
C TYR A 117 12.16 9.88 -24.22
N ALA A 118 12.00 9.62 -25.52
CA ALA A 118 10.94 10.21 -26.34
C ALA A 118 9.53 9.78 -25.88
N GLU A 119 9.30 8.48 -25.67
CA GLU A 119 8.01 7.99 -25.14
C GLU A 119 7.83 8.42 -23.67
N ALA A 120 8.88 8.40 -22.85
CA ALA A 120 8.84 8.84 -21.45
C ALA A 120 8.39 10.31 -21.31
N ALA A 121 8.92 11.20 -22.15
CA ALA A 121 8.48 12.60 -22.21
C ALA A 121 7.01 12.72 -22.67
N LYS A 122 6.62 11.97 -23.70
CA LYS A 122 5.26 11.95 -24.26
C LYS A 122 4.19 11.54 -23.24
N TYR A 123 4.49 10.57 -22.36
CA TYR A 123 3.52 10.08 -21.36
C TYR A 123 3.69 10.65 -19.95
N ASN A 124 4.58 11.63 -19.74
CA ASN A 124 4.86 12.27 -18.44
C ASN A 124 5.46 11.30 -17.40
N VAL A 125 6.43 10.51 -17.83
CA VAL A 125 7.25 9.61 -16.98
C VAL A 125 8.42 10.37 -16.33
N LEU A 126 8.77 11.54 -16.87
CA LEU A 126 9.88 12.38 -16.39
C LEU A 126 9.35 13.48 -15.43
N PRO A 127 10.09 13.86 -14.37
CA PRO A 127 11.41 13.33 -13.98
C PRO A 127 11.34 11.88 -13.45
N LEU A 128 12.45 11.14 -13.60
CA LEU A 128 12.57 9.81 -13.02
C LEU A 128 12.82 9.91 -11.52
N ASP A 129 12.07 9.13 -10.76
CA ASP A 129 12.07 9.08 -9.29
C ASP A 129 12.26 7.62 -8.85
N ASP A 130 13.48 7.26 -8.44
CA ASP A 130 13.83 5.92 -7.95
C ASP A 130 13.52 5.72 -6.46
N SER A 131 12.87 6.68 -5.79
CA SER A 131 12.43 6.57 -4.40
C SER A 131 11.67 5.25 -4.18
N GLY A 132 12.13 4.47 -3.22
CA GLY A 132 11.72 3.10 -2.97
C GLY A 132 10.51 3.00 -2.07
N THR A 133 10.63 2.26 -0.97
CA THR A 133 9.54 2.02 0.00
C THR A 133 8.95 3.32 0.57
N GLU A 134 9.77 4.36 0.68
CA GLU A 134 9.40 5.72 1.06
C GLU A 134 8.30 6.32 0.15
N ARG A 135 8.31 6.01 -1.15
CA ARG A 135 7.30 6.41 -2.14
C ARG A 135 5.94 5.72 -1.95
N MET A 136 5.87 4.71 -1.07
CA MET A 136 4.63 4.02 -0.71
C MET A 136 3.87 4.71 0.44
N ALA A 137 4.52 5.61 1.18
CA ALA A 137 3.94 6.30 2.31
C ALA A 137 2.72 7.14 1.90
N PRO A 138 1.49 6.92 2.44
CA PRO A 138 0.31 7.63 1.96
C PRO A 138 0.33 9.15 2.15
N GLY A 139 1.10 9.67 3.11
CA GLY A 139 1.17 11.11 3.44
C GLY A 139 1.84 12.00 2.39
N ILE A 140 2.57 11.42 1.44
CA ILE A 140 3.24 12.14 0.34
C ILE A 140 2.25 12.61 -0.76
N ARG A 141 0.98 12.19 -0.70
CA ARG A 141 -0.06 12.52 -1.70
C ARG A 141 -1.11 13.47 -1.11
N PRO A 142 -1.80 14.28 -1.95
CA PRO A 142 -2.95 15.07 -1.49
C PRO A 142 -3.99 14.18 -0.81
N SER A 143 -4.40 14.54 0.41
CA SER A 143 -5.33 13.75 1.21
C SER A 143 -6.44 14.60 1.82
N LEU A 144 -7.68 14.08 1.75
CA LEU A 144 -8.87 14.66 2.37
C LEU A 144 -8.84 14.58 3.91
N THR A 145 -7.91 13.78 4.47
CA THR A 145 -7.72 13.60 5.91
C THR A 145 -6.48 14.33 6.44
N ALA A 146 -5.75 15.07 5.60
CA ALA A 146 -4.57 15.83 6.00
C ALA A 146 -4.87 16.77 7.18
N GLY A 147 -3.97 16.77 8.17
CA GLY A 147 -4.11 17.56 9.41
C GLY A 147 -5.13 17.04 10.42
N ARG A 148 -5.93 16.01 10.10
CA ARG A 148 -6.86 15.40 11.09
C ARG A 148 -6.09 14.54 12.09
N THR A 149 -6.45 14.68 13.36
CA THR A 149 -5.90 13.90 14.49
C THR A 149 -6.95 13.04 15.20
N GLU A 150 -8.22 13.16 14.79
CA GLU A 150 -9.36 12.43 15.33
C GLU A 150 -10.33 12.07 14.20
N PHE A 151 -10.78 10.82 14.21
CA PHE A 151 -11.64 10.20 13.19
C PHE A 151 -12.79 9.50 13.90
N VAL A 152 -14.04 9.86 13.55
CA VAL A 152 -15.24 9.36 14.22
C VAL A 152 -16.15 8.68 13.22
N TYR A 153 -16.56 7.45 13.54
CA TYR A 153 -17.47 6.62 12.76
C TYR A 153 -18.66 6.25 13.65
N THR A 154 -19.90 6.44 13.18
CA THR A 154 -21.13 6.20 13.96
C THR A 154 -21.90 4.99 13.42
N GLY A 155 -21.18 3.97 12.98
CA GLY A 155 -21.71 2.77 12.34
C GLY A 155 -20.67 2.11 11.41
N PRO A 156 -21.01 0.96 10.80
CA PRO A 156 -20.12 0.25 9.90
C PRO A 156 -19.76 1.07 8.66
N VAL A 157 -18.50 1.05 8.27
CA VAL A 157 -18.00 1.63 7.02
C VAL A 157 -17.02 0.63 6.41
N LYS A 158 -17.05 0.45 5.09
CA LYS A 158 -16.27 -0.57 4.41
C LYS A 158 -15.44 -0.02 3.28
N ARG A 159 -14.35 -0.71 2.96
CA ARG A 159 -13.50 -0.50 1.79
C ARG A 159 -12.92 0.91 1.67
N ILE A 160 -12.56 1.54 2.78
CA ILE A 160 -11.77 2.78 2.75
C ILE A 160 -10.32 2.40 2.39
N HIS A 161 -9.85 2.77 1.20
CA HIS A 161 -8.45 2.57 0.82
C HIS A 161 -7.48 3.28 1.79
N GLU A 162 -6.32 2.68 2.09
CA GLU A 162 -5.41 3.13 3.15
C GLU A 162 -5.03 4.63 3.06
N GLY A 163 -4.89 5.20 1.86
CA GLY A 163 -4.60 6.64 1.68
C GLY A 163 -5.70 7.61 2.12
N SER A 164 -6.91 7.12 2.37
CA SER A 164 -8.05 7.88 2.90
C SER A 164 -8.42 7.49 4.33
N ALA A 165 -7.71 6.53 4.92
CA ALA A 165 -7.94 6.03 6.27
C ALA A 165 -7.16 6.85 7.33
N PRO A 166 -7.38 6.61 8.63
CA PRO A 166 -6.53 7.16 9.70
C PRO A 166 -5.11 6.59 9.58
N ASP A 167 -4.10 7.46 9.56
CA ASP A 167 -2.71 7.03 9.53
C ASP A 167 -2.13 6.88 10.95
N ILE A 168 -2.08 5.65 11.43
CA ILE A 168 -1.54 5.28 12.74
C ILE A 168 -0.03 4.98 12.77
N LYS A 169 0.68 5.06 11.63
CA LYS A 169 2.07 4.57 11.52
C LYS A 169 3.07 5.50 12.21
N ASN A 170 4.07 4.92 12.89
CA ASN A 170 5.15 5.64 13.60
C ASN A 170 4.69 6.66 14.68
N LYS A 171 3.50 6.50 15.26
CA LYS A 171 2.96 7.42 16.28
C LYS A 171 2.11 6.69 17.32
N SER A 172 1.93 7.32 18.47
CA SER A 172 1.02 6.84 19.51
C SER A 172 -0.43 7.13 19.12
N PHE A 173 -1.35 6.19 19.33
CA PHE A 173 -2.75 6.32 18.95
C PHE A 173 -3.68 5.57 19.92
N SER A 174 -4.97 5.92 19.87
CA SER A 174 -6.04 5.29 20.63
C SER A 174 -7.16 4.89 19.67
N ILE A 175 -7.69 3.68 19.85
CA ILE A 175 -8.91 3.18 19.21
C ILE A 175 -9.94 2.98 20.32
N SER A 176 -11.04 3.74 20.30
CA SER A 176 -12.15 3.60 21.24
C SER A 176 -13.43 3.20 20.51
N ALA A 177 -14.12 2.17 21.00
CA ALA A 177 -15.35 1.64 20.42
C ALA A 177 -16.43 1.49 21.49
N ASP A 178 -17.51 2.26 21.35
CA ASP A 178 -18.72 2.12 22.14
C ASP A 178 -19.62 1.05 21.48
N VAL A 179 -19.81 -0.08 22.17
CA VAL A 179 -20.51 -1.25 21.63
C VAL A 179 -21.68 -1.70 22.50
N VAL A 180 -22.65 -2.34 21.87
CA VAL A 180 -23.74 -3.07 22.54
C VAL A 180 -23.59 -4.56 22.24
N LEU A 181 -23.52 -5.36 23.31
CA LEU A 181 -23.40 -6.82 23.30
C LEU A 181 -24.73 -7.45 23.74
N PRO A 182 -25.55 -7.99 22.82
CA PRO A 182 -26.83 -8.61 23.19
C PRO A 182 -26.74 -9.91 24.02
N LYS A 183 -25.62 -10.64 23.95
CA LYS A 183 -25.47 -12.01 24.46
C LYS A 183 -24.18 -12.27 25.25
N GLY A 184 -23.13 -11.46 25.11
CA GLY A 184 -21.83 -11.67 25.75
C GLY A 184 -20.99 -12.78 25.10
N ASN A 185 -21.34 -13.20 23.89
CA ASN A 185 -20.61 -14.18 23.09
C ASN A 185 -20.34 -13.68 21.66
N GLU A 186 -20.38 -12.36 21.48
CA GLU A 186 -20.21 -11.68 20.20
C GLU A 186 -18.86 -12.02 19.56
N GLN A 187 -18.88 -11.93 18.24
CA GLN A 187 -17.83 -12.24 17.29
C GLN A 187 -17.76 -11.11 16.26
N GLY A 188 -16.59 -10.89 15.67
CA GLY A 188 -16.40 -10.05 14.49
C GLY A 188 -15.60 -8.77 14.75
N VAL A 189 -15.23 -8.09 13.66
CA VAL A 189 -14.32 -6.94 13.68
C VAL A 189 -15.00 -5.65 14.13
N LEU A 190 -14.40 -4.94 15.09
CA LEU A 190 -14.77 -3.55 15.41
C LEU A 190 -14.13 -2.60 14.40
N VAL A 191 -12.82 -2.73 14.18
CA VAL A 191 -12.07 -2.03 13.12
C VAL A 191 -10.87 -2.86 12.67
N THR A 192 -10.57 -2.84 11.37
CA THR A 192 -9.37 -3.43 10.79
C THR A 192 -8.73 -2.48 9.77
N GLN A 193 -7.44 -2.66 9.51
CA GLN A 193 -6.77 -2.13 8.33
C GLN A 193 -5.68 -3.10 7.87
N GLY A 194 -5.69 -3.46 6.60
CA GLY A 194 -4.76 -4.45 6.05
C GLY A 194 -5.32 -5.88 6.14
N GLY A 195 -4.45 -6.87 6.22
CA GLY A 195 -4.84 -8.29 6.21
C GLY A 195 -3.66 -9.24 6.42
N LEU A 196 -3.65 -10.38 5.71
CA LEU A 196 -2.60 -11.41 5.78
C LEU A 196 -1.20 -10.89 5.45
N SER A 197 -1.11 -9.89 4.57
CA SER A 197 0.16 -9.28 4.12
C SER A 197 0.70 -8.21 5.09
N GLY A 198 -0.03 -7.89 6.17
CA GLY A 198 0.31 -6.83 7.12
C GLY A 198 -0.92 -5.99 7.47
N GLY A 199 -1.04 -5.56 8.73
CA GLY A 199 -2.24 -4.85 9.19
C GLY A 199 -2.43 -4.81 10.70
N PHE A 200 -3.59 -4.35 11.12
CA PHE A 200 -4.10 -4.48 12.48
C PHE A 200 -5.60 -4.76 12.49
N ALA A 201 -6.10 -5.45 13.52
CA ALA A 201 -7.52 -5.63 13.74
C ALA A 201 -7.86 -5.55 15.24
N LEU A 202 -8.87 -4.78 15.61
CA LEU A 202 -9.54 -4.86 16.91
C LEU A 202 -10.85 -5.62 16.70
N VAL A 203 -10.95 -6.80 17.29
CA VAL A 203 -12.03 -7.77 17.05
C VAL A 203 -12.66 -8.22 18.36
N PHE A 204 -13.86 -8.81 18.26
CA PHE A 204 -14.39 -9.71 19.28
C PHE A 204 -14.20 -11.15 18.84
N GLU A 205 -13.66 -11.97 19.74
CA GLU A 205 -13.59 -13.42 19.61
C GLU A 205 -14.17 -14.09 20.86
N LYS A 206 -15.23 -14.87 20.67
CA LYS A 206 -15.91 -15.63 21.73
C LYS A 206 -16.29 -14.72 22.92
N GLY A 207 -16.79 -13.52 22.62
CA GLY A 207 -17.15 -12.49 23.59
C GLY A 207 -15.96 -11.70 24.18
N LYS A 208 -14.72 -11.94 23.76
CA LYS A 208 -13.52 -11.25 24.25
C LYS A 208 -13.02 -10.22 23.25
N PRO A 209 -12.74 -8.96 23.65
CA PRO A 209 -12.01 -8.04 22.79
C PRO A 209 -10.54 -8.50 22.66
N VAL A 210 -10.05 -8.52 21.42
CA VAL A 210 -8.67 -8.86 21.05
C VAL A 210 -8.16 -7.85 20.03
N PHE A 211 -6.96 -7.32 20.26
CA PHE A 211 -6.23 -6.59 19.24
C PHE A 211 -5.14 -7.46 18.63
N TYR A 212 -5.07 -7.49 17.30
CA TYR A 212 -4.03 -8.13 16.50
C TYR A 212 -3.22 -7.09 15.75
N TYR A 213 -1.93 -7.35 15.61
CA TYR A 213 -1.01 -6.59 14.76
C TYR A 213 -0.15 -7.55 13.94
N ASN A 214 -0.30 -7.51 12.62
CA ASN A 214 0.51 -8.24 11.66
C ASN A 214 1.58 -7.31 11.09
N MET A 215 2.83 -7.53 11.49
CA MET A 215 3.99 -6.81 10.94
C MET A 215 4.49 -7.55 9.70
N ALA A 216 3.82 -7.31 8.57
CA ALA A 216 4.19 -7.77 7.23
C ALA A 216 4.48 -9.29 7.11
N ASN A 217 3.75 -10.12 7.86
CA ASN A 217 3.95 -11.57 8.02
C ASN A 217 5.35 -11.97 8.57
N VAL A 218 6.17 -11.00 9.00
CA VAL A 218 7.47 -11.20 9.66
C VAL A 218 7.27 -11.45 11.16
N ALA A 219 6.29 -10.80 11.78
CA ALA A 219 5.92 -11.00 13.17
C ALA A 219 4.43 -10.72 13.41
N HIS A 220 3.81 -11.49 14.30
CA HIS A 220 2.42 -11.32 14.74
C HIS A 220 2.40 -11.01 16.23
N TYR A 221 1.56 -10.07 16.64
CA TYR A 221 1.38 -9.67 18.04
C TYR A 221 -0.11 -9.63 18.37
N SER A 222 -0.45 -9.93 19.63
CA SER A 222 -1.81 -9.78 20.14
C SER A 222 -1.86 -9.17 21.54
N VAL A 223 -2.95 -8.45 21.81
CA VAL A 223 -3.33 -7.95 23.14
C VAL A 223 -4.78 -8.38 23.36
N ALA A 224 -4.96 -9.47 24.10
CA ALA A 224 -6.25 -10.15 24.25
C ALA A 224 -6.77 -10.07 25.68
N ALA A 225 -8.05 -9.71 25.87
CA ALA A 225 -8.69 -9.80 27.17
C ALA A 225 -8.80 -11.26 27.65
N GLY A 226 -8.55 -11.51 28.94
CA GLY A 226 -8.58 -12.87 29.49
C GLY A 226 -9.99 -13.50 29.52
N GLN A 227 -11.04 -12.69 29.68
CA GLN A 227 -12.42 -13.12 29.87
C GLN A 227 -13.37 -12.50 28.85
N ALA A 228 -14.50 -13.18 28.62
CA ALA A 228 -15.58 -12.65 27.79
C ALA A 228 -16.36 -11.57 28.56
N LEU A 229 -16.84 -10.57 27.84
CA LEU A 229 -17.68 -9.51 28.41
C LEU A 229 -19.12 -10.01 28.61
N LYS A 230 -19.84 -9.33 29.50
CA LYS A 230 -21.23 -9.65 29.78
C LYS A 230 -22.14 -9.01 28.70
N PRO A 231 -23.41 -9.43 28.57
CA PRO A 231 -24.38 -8.66 27.82
C PRO A 231 -24.50 -7.24 28.40
N GLY A 232 -24.52 -6.21 27.55
CA GLY A 232 -24.58 -4.82 28.01
C GLY A 232 -24.02 -3.81 27.01
N LYS A 233 -23.88 -2.56 27.48
CA LYS A 233 -23.09 -1.53 26.80
C LYS A 233 -21.67 -1.55 27.36
N HIS A 234 -20.68 -1.47 26.50
CA HIS A 234 -19.27 -1.43 26.87
C HIS A 234 -18.51 -0.41 26.02
N THR A 235 -17.53 0.27 26.63
CA THR A 235 -16.54 1.07 25.90
C THR A 235 -15.22 0.30 25.89
N ILE A 236 -14.81 -0.17 24.71
CA ILE A 236 -13.54 -0.87 24.48
C ILE A 236 -12.50 0.15 24.03
N VAL A 237 -11.34 0.21 24.69
CA VAL A 237 -10.26 1.12 24.33
C VAL A 237 -8.95 0.36 24.15
N LEU A 238 -8.30 0.53 23.01
CA LEU A 238 -6.90 0.17 22.81
C LEU A 238 -6.07 1.45 22.74
N ASP A 239 -5.18 1.66 23.69
CA ASP A 239 -4.14 2.68 23.62
C ASP A 239 -2.81 2.03 23.19
N PHE A 240 -2.25 2.50 22.08
CA PHE A 240 -0.92 2.14 21.62
C PHE A 240 0.06 3.30 21.87
N LEU A 241 1.02 3.07 22.77
CA LEU A 241 2.10 4.01 23.05
C LEU A 241 3.33 3.59 22.25
N TYR A 242 3.63 4.33 21.19
CA TYR A 242 4.81 4.17 20.34
C TYR A 242 6.06 4.65 21.07
N ASP A 243 7.14 3.88 21.01
CA ASP A 243 8.40 4.19 21.71
C ASP A 243 9.04 5.51 21.28
N GLY A 244 8.76 5.98 20.05
CA GLY A 244 9.50 7.05 19.40
C GLY A 244 10.91 6.59 19.01
N GLY A 245 11.83 7.55 18.79
CA GLY A 245 13.24 7.24 18.52
C GLY A 245 13.53 6.50 17.20
N GLY A 246 12.65 6.62 16.21
CA GLY A 246 12.86 6.12 14.86
C GLY A 246 11.58 5.77 14.12
N ILE A 247 11.75 5.25 12.90
CA ILE A 247 10.70 4.68 12.03
C ILE A 247 10.55 3.18 12.34
N GLY A 248 9.33 2.64 12.24
CA GLY A 248 9.04 1.20 12.37
C GLY A 248 9.23 0.61 13.77
N LYS A 249 9.36 1.43 14.81
CA LYS A 249 9.65 0.99 16.18
C LYS A 249 8.45 0.27 16.81
N GLY A 250 8.70 -0.39 17.93
CA GLY A 250 7.65 -1.01 18.70
C GLY A 250 6.85 -0.02 19.55
N GLY A 251 5.98 -0.58 20.37
CA GLY A 251 5.21 0.14 21.36
C GLY A 251 4.47 -0.80 22.30
N THR A 252 3.83 -0.22 23.31
CA THR A 252 3.02 -0.95 24.27
C THR A 252 1.54 -0.75 23.95
N GLY A 253 0.85 -1.83 23.63
CA GLY A 253 -0.61 -1.85 23.45
C GLY A 253 -1.29 -2.18 24.78
N THR A 254 -2.20 -1.32 25.22
CA THR A 254 -2.99 -1.51 26.45
C THR A 254 -4.46 -1.56 26.09
N LEU A 255 -5.13 -2.65 26.43
CA LEU A 255 -6.55 -2.87 26.16
C LEU A 255 -7.34 -2.69 27.46
N SER A 256 -8.34 -1.82 27.42
CA SER A 256 -9.21 -1.46 28.52
C SER A 256 -10.68 -1.64 28.14
N VAL A 257 -11.51 -1.96 29.13
CA VAL A 257 -12.97 -2.09 29.02
C VAL A 257 -13.59 -1.28 30.16
N ASP A 258 -14.50 -0.37 29.84
CA ASP A 258 -15.21 0.49 30.79
C ASP A 258 -14.25 1.25 31.74
N GLY A 259 -13.12 1.71 31.20
CA GLY A 259 -12.05 2.40 31.93
C GLY A 259 -11.13 1.50 32.76
N THR A 260 -11.32 0.19 32.75
CA THR A 260 -10.47 -0.79 33.48
C THR A 260 -9.56 -1.52 32.50
N GLN A 261 -8.25 -1.50 32.74
CA GLN A 261 -7.28 -2.28 31.96
C GLN A 261 -7.55 -3.78 32.11
N VAL A 262 -7.75 -4.48 30.98
CA VAL A 262 -8.01 -5.93 30.93
C VAL A 262 -6.85 -6.73 30.32
N ALA A 263 -5.99 -6.09 29.53
CA ALA A 263 -4.78 -6.70 28.98
C ALA A 263 -3.74 -5.63 28.61
N GLN A 264 -2.48 -6.03 28.53
CA GLN A 264 -1.39 -5.22 28.00
C GLN A 264 -0.36 -6.14 27.35
N GLY A 265 0.21 -5.71 26.23
CA GLY A 265 1.18 -6.48 25.47
C GLY A 265 2.16 -5.61 24.71
N ARG A 266 3.27 -6.23 24.29
CA ARG A 266 4.35 -5.56 23.57
C ARG A 266 4.26 -5.88 22.08
N ILE A 267 4.22 -4.85 21.25
CA ILE A 267 4.43 -4.94 19.81
C ILE A 267 5.90 -4.58 19.56
N GLY A 268 6.68 -5.54 19.04
CA GLY A 268 8.14 -5.41 18.93
C GLY A 268 8.58 -4.36 17.91
N ASN A 269 7.89 -4.34 16.76
CA ASN A 269 8.12 -3.48 15.61
C ASN A 269 6.81 -3.27 14.85
N THR A 270 6.68 -2.15 14.16
CA THR A 270 5.48 -1.77 13.39
C THR A 270 5.79 -1.65 11.91
N VAL A 271 4.77 -1.80 11.06
CA VAL A 271 4.86 -1.51 9.63
C VAL A 271 5.07 0.00 9.43
N PRO A 272 6.17 0.43 8.78
CA PRO A 272 6.59 1.84 8.81
C PRO A 272 5.86 2.75 7.81
N PHE A 273 5.46 2.26 6.64
CA PHE A 273 5.01 3.11 5.53
C PHE A 273 3.62 2.80 5.00
N ARG A 274 3.26 1.53 4.80
CA ARG A 274 1.98 1.09 4.23
C ARG A 274 1.67 -0.33 4.68
N PHE A 275 0.43 -0.60 5.08
CA PHE A 275 0.00 -1.96 5.43
C PHE A 275 -0.25 -2.80 4.18
N SER A 276 -0.96 -2.26 3.18
CA SER A 276 -1.27 -2.97 1.94
C SER A 276 -1.66 -2.01 0.79
N ILE A 277 -1.73 -2.55 -0.43
CA ILE A 277 -2.16 -1.88 -1.66
C ILE A 277 -3.57 -2.36 -2.08
N ASP A 278 -3.91 -3.60 -1.72
CA ASP A 278 -5.08 -4.37 -2.11
C ASP A 278 -6.18 -4.45 -1.04
N GLU A 279 -5.80 -4.29 0.23
CA GLU A 279 -6.67 -4.30 1.41
C GLU A 279 -7.19 -2.91 1.80
N THR A 280 -8.11 -2.88 2.75
CA THR A 280 -8.81 -1.66 3.15
C THR A 280 -8.87 -1.46 4.67
N PHE A 281 -9.28 -0.25 5.05
CA PHE A 281 -9.75 0.08 6.39
C PHE A 281 -11.26 -0.13 6.44
N ASP A 282 -11.71 -0.91 7.43
CA ASP A 282 -13.11 -1.29 7.60
C ASP A 282 -13.51 -1.23 9.08
N VAL A 283 -14.76 -0.88 9.34
CA VAL A 283 -15.39 -0.77 10.66
C VAL A 283 -16.62 -1.68 10.67
N GLY A 284 -16.71 -2.58 11.65
CA GLY A 284 -17.84 -3.50 11.86
C GLY A 284 -17.81 -4.80 11.04
N GLU A 285 -16.91 -4.96 10.07
CA GLU A 285 -16.77 -6.19 9.27
C GLU A 285 -15.45 -6.16 8.50
N ASP A 286 -14.63 -7.20 8.61
CA ASP A 286 -13.51 -7.43 7.70
C ASP A 286 -14.05 -8.04 6.39
N THR A 287 -13.69 -7.46 5.24
CA THR A 287 -14.11 -7.94 3.90
C THR A 287 -12.94 -8.33 3.00
N GLY A 288 -11.72 -8.26 3.52
CA GLY A 288 -10.46 -8.51 2.83
C GLY A 288 -9.94 -9.91 3.14
N THR A 289 -8.70 -9.99 3.61
CA THR A 289 -8.11 -11.18 4.22
C THR A 289 -7.83 -10.96 5.71
N PRO A 290 -7.89 -12.00 6.56
CA PRO A 290 -7.79 -11.83 8.01
C PRO A 290 -6.38 -11.39 8.44
N VAL A 291 -6.30 -10.50 9.43
CA VAL A 291 -5.03 -10.05 10.03
C VAL A 291 -4.39 -11.13 10.91
N ASP A 292 -5.19 -12.05 11.45
CA ASP A 292 -4.73 -13.24 12.19
C ASP A 292 -5.58 -14.44 11.78
N LEU A 293 -4.96 -15.62 11.66
CA LEU A 293 -5.61 -16.87 11.23
C LEU A 293 -6.59 -17.45 12.28
N SER A 294 -6.84 -16.78 13.40
CA SER A 294 -7.86 -17.16 14.38
C SER A 294 -9.30 -16.97 13.87
N TYR A 295 -9.52 -16.15 12.83
CA TYR A 295 -10.85 -15.80 12.32
C TYR A 295 -10.98 -15.91 10.79
N ASP A 296 -12.18 -16.27 10.32
CA ASP A 296 -12.52 -16.36 8.90
C ASP A 296 -13.25 -15.10 8.41
N VAL A 297 -12.94 -14.67 7.19
CA VAL A 297 -13.56 -13.54 6.50
C VAL A 297 -14.75 -13.98 5.61
N PRO A 298 -15.83 -13.17 5.49
CA PRO A 298 -16.02 -11.86 6.09
C PRO A 298 -16.41 -11.92 7.58
N PHE A 299 -15.63 -11.27 8.45
CA PHE A 299 -15.78 -11.39 9.90
C PHE A 299 -16.63 -10.27 10.50
N LYS A 300 -17.93 -10.33 10.19
CA LYS A 300 -18.91 -9.31 10.58
C LYS A 300 -19.18 -9.27 12.08
N PHE A 301 -19.16 -8.08 12.67
CA PHE A 301 -19.54 -7.88 14.07
C PHE A 301 -21.01 -8.21 14.30
N THR A 302 -21.26 -8.99 15.35
CA THR A 302 -22.58 -9.53 15.72
C THR A 302 -23.30 -8.75 16.82
N GLY A 303 -22.61 -7.80 17.46
CA GLY A 303 -23.22 -6.76 18.29
C GLY A 303 -23.55 -5.51 17.48
N THR A 304 -23.69 -4.38 18.16
CA THR A 304 -23.84 -3.04 17.55
C THR A 304 -22.65 -2.16 17.91
N ILE A 305 -22.14 -1.38 16.95
CA ILE A 305 -21.18 -0.31 17.19
C ILE A 305 -21.96 1.01 17.20
N ASP A 306 -22.12 1.61 18.38
CA ASP A 306 -22.76 2.94 18.52
C ASP A 306 -21.81 4.03 18.01
N LYS A 307 -20.51 3.88 18.29
CA LYS A 307 -19.45 4.83 17.90
C LYS A 307 -18.08 4.14 17.87
N LEU A 308 -17.24 4.50 16.91
CA LEU A 308 -15.82 4.19 16.91
C LEU A 308 -15.01 5.47 16.67
N VAL A 309 -13.94 5.65 17.46
CA VAL A 309 -13.04 6.81 17.40
C VAL A 309 -11.61 6.33 17.27
N ILE A 310 -10.88 6.85 16.29
CA ILE A 310 -9.43 6.73 16.22
C ILE A 310 -8.82 8.10 16.46
N LYS A 311 -7.91 8.20 17.42
CA LYS A 311 -7.30 9.47 17.85
C LYS A 311 -5.78 9.32 17.98
N TYR A 312 -5.02 10.30 17.48
CA TYR A 312 -3.58 10.32 17.70
C TYR A 312 -3.28 10.87 19.10
N LEU A 313 -2.45 10.15 19.85
CA LEU A 313 -2.06 10.51 21.21
C LEU A 313 -0.83 11.42 21.17
N SER A 314 -0.92 12.58 21.83
CA SER A 314 0.20 13.50 22.01
C SER A 314 1.19 12.94 23.05
N GLY A 315 1.98 11.93 22.66
CA GLY A 315 2.88 11.19 23.56
C GLY A 315 4.34 11.14 23.09
N THR A 316 4.58 10.90 21.81
CA THR A 316 5.93 10.66 21.28
C THR A 316 6.04 11.17 19.85
N LYS A 317 6.88 12.19 19.64
CA LYS A 317 7.25 12.66 18.30
C LYS A 317 8.40 11.79 17.77
N LEU A 318 8.50 11.65 16.46
CA LEU A 318 9.75 11.21 15.82
C LEU A 318 10.91 12.11 16.28
N SER A 319 12.14 11.58 16.28
CA SER A 319 13.32 12.43 16.53
C SER A 319 13.37 13.52 15.46
N ALA A 320 14.02 14.66 15.73
CA ALA A 320 14.12 15.73 14.73
C ALA A 320 14.76 15.23 13.41
N VAL A 321 15.70 14.28 13.50
CA VAL A 321 16.36 13.64 12.36
C VAL A 321 15.42 12.69 11.61
N ASP A 322 14.64 11.87 12.31
CA ASP A 322 13.71 10.94 11.66
C ASP A 322 12.49 11.67 11.09
N GLN A 323 12.03 12.74 11.76
CA GLN A 323 11.04 13.65 11.23
C GLN A 323 11.60 14.41 10.01
N GLN A 324 12.89 14.79 10.00
CA GLN A 324 13.53 15.35 8.81
C GLN A 324 13.63 14.33 7.68
N LYS A 325 13.88 13.04 7.94
CA LYS A 325 13.85 12.00 6.89
C LYS A 325 12.45 11.80 6.30
N VAL A 326 11.42 11.69 7.15
CA VAL A 326 10.02 11.63 6.70
C VAL A 326 9.65 12.91 5.93
N ASN A 327 10.03 14.07 6.44
CA ASN A 327 9.74 15.35 5.79
C ASN A 327 10.55 15.57 4.50
N ALA A 328 11.77 15.04 4.39
CA ALA A 328 12.60 15.13 3.18
C ALA A 328 11.99 14.27 2.08
N VAL A 329 11.66 13.01 2.38
CA VAL A 329 10.84 12.16 1.52
C VAL A 329 9.53 12.87 1.12
N GLU A 330 8.81 13.46 2.07
CA GLU A 330 7.57 14.20 1.78
C GLU A 330 7.76 15.53 1.04
N ALA A 331 8.98 16.05 0.90
CA ALA A 331 9.30 17.34 0.30
C ALA A 331 9.96 17.20 -1.07
N GLU A 332 10.89 16.27 -1.24
CA GLU A 332 11.46 15.86 -2.53
C GLU A 332 10.30 15.41 -3.45
N ILE A 333 9.45 14.50 -2.97
CA ILE A 333 8.26 13.99 -3.69
C ILE A 333 7.13 15.06 -3.88
N LYS A 334 7.30 16.29 -3.36
CA LYS A 334 6.40 17.44 -3.61
C LYS A 334 7.04 18.57 -4.43
N ALA A 335 8.35 18.50 -4.66
CA ALA A 335 9.09 19.46 -5.46
C ALA A 335 9.14 19.06 -6.95
N ASP A 336 9.02 17.75 -7.21
CA ASP A 336 8.83 17.11 -8.52
C ASP A 336 7.34 16.96 -8.90
#